data_AF-A0A0A0KRX5-F1
#
_entry.id   AF-A0A0A0KRX5-F1
#
_cell.length_a   1.000
_cell.length_b   1.000
_cell.length_c   1.000
_cell.angle_alpha   90.00
_cell.angle_beta   90.00
_cell.angle_gamma   90.00
#
_symmetry.space_group_name_H-M   'P 1'
#
loop_
_entity.id
_entity.type
_entity.pdbx_description
1 polymer ?
#
loop_
_entity_poly.entity_id
_entity_poly.type
_entity_poly.pdbx_seq_one_letter_code
_entity_poly.pdbx_strand_id
1 'polypeptide(L)'
;MRTSFHSHHEPTCAICKKHCRSLDSLREHLIGPLPKQECKNIFATRGCKFCLAIFDSSYSQRLHQERCQFSPVNSGLLARFANLGIRDGSTVIDSGRTRGSGAIALACKYVGGGSDGSMDICAKVCLIDEGENVIFYSYVKPVTAVTNYR
;
A
#
# COMPACT_ATOMS: atom_id res chain seq x y z
N MET A 1 -26.40 -3.50 24.11
CA MET A 1 -25.48 -2.79 23.18
C MET A 1 -24.68 -3.85 22.44
N ARG A 2 -24.81 -3.95 21.11
CA ARG A 2 -23.98 -4.87 20.30
C ARG A 2 -22.56 -4.28 20.28
N THR A 3 -21.61 -4.93 20.95
CA THR A 3 -20.19 -4.57 20.84
C THR A 3 -19.70 -5.00 19.46
N SER A 4 -19.42 -4.03 18.61
CA SER A 4 -18.76 -4.26 17.33
C SER A 4 -17.29 -4.60 17.60
N PHE A 5 -16.87 -5.80 17.25
CA PHE A 5 -15.46 -6.17 17.30
C PHE A 5 -14.79 -5.64 16.04
N HIS A 6 -13.84 -4.71 16.22
CA HIS A 6 -13.05 -4.14 15.13
C HIS A 6 -11.68 -4.79 15.10
N SER A 7 -11.25 -5.24 13.92
CA SER A 7 -9.87 -5.68 13.73
C SER A 7 -8.92 -4.47 13.78
N HIS A 8 -7.73 -4.64 14.35
CA HIS A 8 -6.68 -3.59 14.30
C HIS A 8 -6.30 -3.23 12.85
N HIS A 9 -6.58 -4.12 11.89
CA HIS A 9 -6.33 -3.88 10.47
C HIS A 9 -7.44 -3.06 9.79
N GLU A 10 -8.54 -2.77 10.48
CA GLU A 10 -9.63 -1.96 9.91
C GLU A 10 -9.20 -0.50 9.77
N PRO A 11 -9.32 0.08 8.57
CA PRO A 11 -8.96 1.47 8.33
C PRO A 11 -9.85 2.39 9.17
N THR A 12 -9.22 3.34 9.83
CA THR A 12 -9.90 4.23 10.78
C THR A 12 -9.68 5.68 10.38
N CYS A 13 -10.73 6.49 10.41
CA CYS A 13 -10.62 7.92 10.14
C CYS A 13 -9.82 8.60 11.26
N ALA A 14 -8.70 9.25 10.93
CA ALA A 14 -7.87 9.88 11.95
C ALA A 14 -8.54 11.08 12.64
N ILE A 15 -9.55 11.70 12.00
CA ILE A 15 -10.31 12.86 12.52
C ILE A 15 -11.40 12.41 13.49
N CYS A 16 -12.38 11.61 13.03
CA CYS A 16 -13.54 11.24 13.86
C CYS A 16 -13.43 9.86 14.53
N LYS A 17 -12.30 9.16 14.34
CA LYS A 17 -12.02 7.81 14.84
C LYS A 17 -13.05 6.74 14.44
N LYS A 18 -13.83 7.00 13.39
CA LYS A 18 -14.77 6.02 12.82
C LYS A 18 -14.00 4.89 12.14
N HIS A 19 -14.25 3.66 12.56
CA HIS A 19 -13.82 2.45 11.86
C HIS A 19 -14.59 2.30 10.54
N CYS A 20 -13.87 2.05 9.47
CA CYS A 20 -14.41 1.81 8.14
C CYS A 20 -14.13 0.35 7.76
N ARG A 21 -15.07 -0.30 7.08
CA ARG A 21 -14.94 -1.72 6.70
C ARG A 21 -13.82 -1.98 5.69
N SER A 22 -13.41 -0.96 4.94
CA SER A 22 -12.40 -1.03 3.88
C SER A 22 -11.78 0.34 3.62
N LEU A 23 -10.63 0.36 2.93
CA LEU A 23 -9.96 1.62 2.54
C LEU A 23 -10.84 2.44 1.59
N ASP A 24 -11.60 1.80 0.70
CA ASP A 24 -12.59 2.49 -0.14
C ASP A 24 -13.68 3.15 0.69
N SER A 25 -14.18 2.47 1.73
CA SER A 25 -15.17 3.06 2.63
C SER A 25 -14.59 4.25 3.41
N LEU A 26 -13.30 4.22 3.76
CA LEU A 26 -12.61 5.37 4.35
C LEU A 26 -12.45 6.51 3.32
N ARG A 27 -12.13 6.18 2.07
CA ARG A 27 -12.01 7.15 0.98
C ARG A 27 -13.33 7.87 0.73
N GLU A 28 -14.43 7.13 0.65
CA GLU A 28 -15.79 7.68 0.53
C GLU A 28 -16.17 8.53 1.75
N HIS A 29 -15.74 8.13 2.95
CA HIS A 29 -15.97 8.91 4.16
C HIS A 29 -15.23 10.26 4.20
N LEU A 30 -14.09 10.39 3.51
CA LEU A 30 -13.26 11.60 3.51
C LEU A 30 -13.49 12.49 2.28
N ILE A 31 -13.71 11.88 1.11
CA ILE A 31 -13.73 12.54 -0.20
C ILE A 31 -15.06 12.34 -0.94
N GLY A 32 -15.85 11.34 -0.54
CA GLY A 32 -17.07 10.93 -1.23
C GLY A 32 -18.26 11.89 -1.07
N PRO A 33 -19.49 11.43 -1.37
CA PRO A 33 -20.69 12.26 -1.42
C PRO A 33 -21.29 12.58 -0.04
N LEU A 34 -21.00 11.77 1.00
CA LEU A 34 -21.57 11.92 2.35
C LEU A 34 -20.53 11.95 3.48
N PRO A 35 -19.43 12.71 3.38
CA PRO A 35 -18.51 12.89 4.48
C PRO A 35 -19.19 13.72 5.58
N LYS A 36 -18.84 13.47 6.84
CA LYS A 36 -19.13 14.48 7.88
C LYS A 36 -18.41 15.77 7.49
N GLN A 37 -19.11 16.89 7.52
CA GLN A 37 -18.59 18.18 7.03
C GLN A 37 -17.22 18.53 7.64
N GLU A 38 -17.05 18.26 8.94
CA GLU A 38 -15.77 18.45 9.65
C GLU A 38 -14.63 17.58 9.08
N CYS A 39 -14.91 16.30 8.83
CA CYS A 39 -13.92 15.38 8.26
C CYS A 39 -13.51 15.83 6.86
N LYS A 40 -14.48 16.25 6.04
CA LYS A 40 -14.23 16.80 4.70
C LYS A 40 -13.35 18.04 4.76
N ASN A 41 -13.67 18.99 5.64
CA ASN A 41 -12.96 20.28 5.74
C ASN A 41 -11.51 20.12 6.21
N ILE A 42 -11.30 19.29 7.24
CA ILE A 42 -9.94 19.02 7.75
C ILE A 42 -9.14 18.24 6.69
N PHE A 43 -9.75 17.23 6.08
CA PHE A 43 -9.08 16.45 5.04
C PHE A 43 -8.77 17.28 3.79
N ALA A 44 -9.62 18.22 3.40
CA ALA A 44 -9.37 19.08 2.25
C ALA A 44 -8.12 19.96 2.40
N THR A 45 -7.79 20.34 3.64
CA THR A 45 -6.65 21.23 3.93
C THR A 45 -5.38 20.48 4.34
N ARG A 46 -5.53 19.30 4.95
CA ARG A 46 -4.41 18.55 5.56
C ARG A 46 -4.31 17.10 5.12
N GLY A 47 -5.17 16.63 4.23
CA GLY A 47 -5.19 15.24 3.75
C GLY A 47 -4.41 15.01 2.46
N CYS A 48 -3.77 13.85 2.31
CA CYS A 48 -3.32 13.36 1.00
C CYS A 48 -4.40 12.48 0.35
N LYS A 49 -4.86 12.86 -0.86
CA LYS A 49 -5.88 12.10 -1.62
C LYS A 49 -5.40 10.71 -2.09
N PHE A 50 -4.09 10.46 -2.07
CA PHE A 50 -3.51 9.17 -2.48
C PHE A 50 -3.46 8.19 -1.32
N CYS A 51 -2.69 8.50 -0.26
CA CYS A 51 -2.50 7.60 0.88
C CYS A 51 -3.56 7.75 1.99
N LEU A 52 -4.46 8.74 1.87
CA LEU A 52 -5.50 9.06 2.86
C LEU A 52 -4.97 9.48 4.26
N ALA A 53 -3.67 9.73 4.39
CA ALA A 53 -3.08 10.26 5.62
C ALA A 53 -3.50 11.72 5.85
N ILE A 54 -3.60 12.10 7.12
CA ILE A 54 -3.92 13.45 7.58
C ILE A 54 -2.71 13.98 8.36
N PHE A 55 -2.28 15.18 8.00
CA PHE A 55 -1.08 15.82 8.55
C PHE A 55 -1.43 16.94 9.53
N ASP A 56 -0.46 17.34 10.36
CA ASP A 56 -0.67 18.41 11.34
C ASP A 56 -0.91 19.78 10.69
N SER A 57 -0.32 20.03 9.52
CA SER A 57 -0.37 21.30 8.81
C SER A 57 -0.51 21.13 7.29
N SER A 58 -0.96 22.18 6.61
CA SER A 58 -0.99 22.23 5.14
C SER A 58 0.42 22.22 4.52
N TYR A 59 1.42 22.73 5.24
CA TYR A 59 2.82 22.72 4.81
C TYR A 59 3.38 21.30 4.78
N SER A 60 3.19 20.52 5.86
CA SER A 60 3.61 19.12 5.91
C SER A 60 2.86 18.25 4.89
N GLN A 61 1.57 18.54 4.67
CA GLN A 61 0.80 17.91 3.60
C GLN A 61 1.37 18.22 2.21
N ARG A 62 1.82 19.45 1.95
CA ARG A 62 2.42 19.84 0.66
C ARG A 62 3.77 19.16 0.42
N LEU A 63 4.66 19.21 1.42
CA LEU A 63 5.94 18.48 1.37
C LEU A 63 5.71 16.98 1.17
N HIS A 64 4.69 16.44 1.82
CA HIS A 64 4.29 15.06 1.61
C HIS A 64 3.76 14.83 0.20
N GLN A 65 2.91 15.71 -0.36
CA GLN A 65 2.34 15.55 -1.70
C GLN A 65 3.39 15.38 -2.79
N GLU A 66 4.51 16.10 -2.70
CA GLU A 66 5.65 15.94 -3.63
C GLU A 66 6.23 14.51 -3.63
N ARG A 67 6.05 13.79 -2.51
CA ARG A 67 6.51 12.40 -2.32
C ARG A 67 5.37 11.36 -2.32
N CYS A 68 4.12 11.78 -2.08
CA CYS A 68 2.90 10.96 -1.92
C CYS A 68 2.28 10.58 -3.25
N GLN A 69 2.58 11.33 -4.32
CA GLN A 69 2.29 10.86 -5.67
C GLN A 69 2.88 9.46 -5.79
N PHE A 70 2.25 8.59 -6.56
CA PHE A 70 2.87 7.37 -7.05
C PHE A 70 4.05 7.70 -8.00
N SER A 71 4.91 8.67 -7.66
CA SER A 71 6.25 8.81 -8.20
C SER A 71 6.95 7.51 -7.87
N PRO A 72 7.55 6.88 -8.88
CA PRO A 72 7.64 5.44 -8.91
C PRO A 72 8.61 5.04 -7.81
N VAL A 73 8.07 4.33 -6.84
CA VAL A 73 8.81 3.31 -6.10
C VAL A 73 9.97 3.87 -5.25
N ASN A 74 9.74 3.87 -3.93
CA ASN A 74 10.75 3.55 -2.93
C ASN A 74 11.95 4.48 -2.68
N SER A 75 11.92 5.22 -1.58
CA SER A 75 13.10 5.23 -0.69
C SER A 75 13.05 4.07 0.32
N GLY A 76 11.85 3.56 0.62
CA GLY A 76 11.62 2.54 1.65
C GLY A 76 11.91 1.10 1.23
N LEU A 77 11.32 0.58 0.14
CA LEU A 77 11.62 -0.79 -0.27
C LEU A 77 12.92 -0.93 -1.08
N LEU A 78 13.43 0.11 -1.75
CA LEU A 78 14.75 0.09 -2.42
C LEU A 78 15.87 -0.08 -1.37
N ALA A 79 15.77 0.62 -0.23
CA ALA A 79 16.66 0.39 0.90
C ALA A 79 16.52 -1.03 1.47
N ARG A 80 15.32 -1.63 1.46
CA ARG A 80 15.11 -3.02 1.90
C ARG A 80 15.64 -4.05 0.90
N PHE A 81 15.53 -3.80 -0.40
CA PHE A 81 16.07 -4.68 -1.46
C PHE A 81 17.60 -4.56 -1.58
N ALA A 82 18.16 -3.37 -1.35
CA ALA A 82 19.61 -3.17 -1.26
C ALA A 82 20.23 -3.97 -0.09
N ASN A 83 19.52 -4.08 1.04
CA ASN A 83 19.92 -4.93 2.17
C ASN A 83 19.81 -6.44 1.87
N LEU A 84 19.08 -6.85 0.83
CA LEU A 84 18.98 -8.24 0.36
C LEU A 84 20.02 -8.58 -0.73
N GLY A 85 20.95 -7.66 -1.04
CA GLY A 85 22.03 -7.90 -1.99
C GLY A 85 21.64 -7.82 -3.46
N ILE A 86 20.44 -7.35 -3.79
CA ILE A 86 20.02 -7.13 -5.18
C ILE A 86 20.60 -5.77 -5.63
N ARG A 87 21.82 -5.81 -6.18
CA ARG A 87 22.48 -4.66 -6.80
C ARG A 87 22.24 -4.70 -8.31
N ASP A 88 21.59 -3.68 -8.84
CA ASP A 88 21.61 -3.41 -10.27
C ASP A 88 23.01 -2.89 -10.66
N GLY A 89 23.60 -3.50 -11.69
CA GLY A 89 24.89 -3.10 -12.27
C GLY A 89 24.80 -1.87 -13.17
N SER A 90 23.67 -1.15 -13.19
CA SER A 90 23.45 0.03 -14.04
C SER A 90 23.52 1.38 -13.29
N THR A 91 24.35 1.52 -12.27
CA THR A 91 24.75 2.87 -11.79
C THR A 91 25.92 3.40 -12.63
N VAL A 92 25.66 3.64 -13.92
CA VAL A 92 26.46 4.63 -14.66
C VAL A 92 25.92 5.99 -14.23
N ILE A 93 26.66 6.61 -13.32
CA ILE A 93 26.60 8.05 -13.04
C ILE A 93 27.04 8.79 -14.28
N ASP A 94 26.11 9.06 -15.21
CA ASP A 94 26.34 10.08 -16.23
C ASP A 94 25.30 11.19 -16.12
N SER A 95 25.80 12.38 -16.36
CA SER A 95 25.30 13.63 -15.81
C SER A 95 23.93 14.01 -16.38
N GLY A 96 22.97 14.34 -15.50
CA GLY A 96 21.91 15.30 -15.84
C GLY A 96 20.51 14.79 -16.21
N ARG A 97 20.19 13.49 -16.14
CA ARG A 97 18.80 13.01 -16.22
C ARG A 97 18.59 11.82 -15.31
N THR A 98 17.84 12.02 -14.23
CA THR A 98 17.30 10.94 -13.39
C THR A 98 16.55 9.97 -14.30
N ARG A 99 17.16 8.82 -14.64
CA ARG A 99 16.44 7.71 -15.26
C ARG A 99 15.30 7.35 -14.31
N GLY A 100 14.08 7.65 -14.76
CA GLY A 100 12.86 7.45 -14.00
C GLY A 100 12.80 6.01 -13.52
N SER A 101 12.29 5.82 -12.30
CA SER A 101 12.13 4.50 -11.73
C SER A 101 11.26 3.65 -12.65
N GLY A 102 11.84 2.56 -13.18
CA GLY A 102 11.16 1.67 -14.12
C GLY A 102 9.90 1.05 -13.49
N ALA A 103 8.90 0.78 -14.33
CA ALA A 103 7.72 0.05 -13.91
C ALA A 103 8.09 -1.40 -13.53
N ILE A 104 7.38 -1.94 -12.54
CA ILE A 104 7.52 -3.34 -12.10
C ILE A 104 6.12 -3.92 -12.08
N ALA A 105 5.95 -5.12 -12.63
CA ALA A 105 4.72 -5.88 -12.47
C ALA A 105 4.83 -6.82 -11.26
N LEU A 106 3.76 -6.87 -10.46
CA LEU A 106 3.62 -7.74 -9.30
C LEU A 106 2.55 -8.79 -9.58
N ALA A 107 2.89 -10.05 -9.36
CA ALA A 107 1.94 -11.16 -9.41
C ALA A 107 1.98 -11.96 -8.10
N CYS A 108 0.80 -12.25 -7.57
CA CYS A 108 0.63 -13.11 -6.40
C CYS A 108 -0.18 -14.36 -6.79
N LYS A 109 0.17 -15.52 -6.22
CA LYS A 109 -0.68 -16.71 -6.24
C LYS A 109 -1.22 -16.97 -4.85
N TYR A 110 -2.47 -17.37 -4.81
CA TYR A 110 -3.23 -17.59 -3.58
C TYR A 110 -3.68 -19.04 -3.50
N VAL A 111 -3.80 -19.52 -2.26
CA VAL A 111 -4.39 -20.81 -1.90
C VAL A 111 -5.51 -20.55 -0.90
N GLY A 112 -6.45 -21.49 -0.76
CA GLY A 112 -7.52 -21.40 0.22
C GLY A 112 -7.08 -21.85 1.62
N GLY A 113 -7.47 -21.06 2.61
CA GLY A 113 -7.36 -21.37 4.04
C GLY A 113 -8.66 -21.15 4.79
N GLY A 114 -8.59 -21.24 6.12
CA GLY A 114 -9.78 -21.28 6.97
C GLY A 114 -10.42 -22.67 6.97
N SER A 115 -11.44 -22.88 7.80
CA SER A 115 -12.09 -24.19 7.97
C SER A 115 -12.75 -24.72 6.69
N ASP A 116 -13.13 -23.82 5.77
CA ASP A 116 -13.87 -24.12 4.54
C ASP A 116 -13.07 -23.81 3.26
N GLY A 117 -11.82 -23.35 3.37
CA GLY A 117 -10.99 -22.99 2.22
C GLY A 117 -11.45 -21.73 1.47
N SER A 118 -12.30 -20.90 2.10
CA SER A 118 -12.81 -19.66 1.51
C SER A 118 -11.85 -18.47 1.65
N MET A 119 -10.92 -18.52 2.60
CA MET A 119 -9.99 -17.43 2.87
C MET A 119 -8.81 -17.48 1.92
N ASP A 120 -8.54 -16.41 1.18
CA ASP A 120 -7.37 -16.36 0.29
C ASP A 120 -6.08 -16.10 1.11
N ILE A 121 -5.15 -17.04 1.02
CA ILE A 121 -3.82 -16.97 1.61
C ILE A 121 -2.79 -16.83 0.49
N CYS A 122 -1.97 -15.78 0.54
CA CYS A 122 -0.87 -15.63 -0.42
C CYS A 122 0.15 -16.77 -0.23
N ALA A 123 0.45 -17.49 -1.31
CA ALA A 123 1.39 -18.62 -1.34
C ALA A 123 2.66 -18.32 -2.14
N LYS A 124 2.62 -17.36 -3.07
CA LYS A 124 3.75 -17.01 -3.92
C LYS A 124 3.68 -15.56 -4.38
N VAL A 125 4.85 -14.91 -4.46
CA VAL A 125 5.00 -13.55 -4.96
C VAL A 125 6.09 -13.52 -6.03
N CYS A 126 5.83 -12.80 -7.13
CA CYS A 126 6.78 -12.56 -8.22
C CYS A 126 6.78 -11.07 -8.60
N LEU A 127 7.96 -10.50 -8.78
CA LEU A 127 8.19 -9.17 -9.34
C LEU A 127 8.99 -9.29 -10.63
N ILE A 128 8.54 -8.63 -11.69
CA ILE A 128 9.26 -8.55 -12.97
C ILE A 128 9.42 -7.09 -13.40
N ASP A 129 10.51 -6.78 -14.10
CA ASP A 129 10.74 -5.46 -14.69
C ASP A 129 10.09 -5.31 -16.08
N GLU A 130 10.29 -4.15 -16.71
CA GLU A 130 9.79 -3.84 -18.06
C GLU A 130 10.37 -4.74 -19.16
N GLY A 131 11.53 -5.36 -18.90
CA GLY A 131 12.17 -6.33 -19.80
C GLY A 131 11.78 -7.77 -19.50
N GLU A 132 10.73 -7.98 -18.68
CA GLU A 132 10.25 -9.29 -18.23
C GLU A 132 11.26 -10.07 -17.38
N ASN A 133 12.31 -9.42 -16.88
CA ASN A 133 13.28 -10.09 -16.02
C ASN A 133 12.71 -10.26 -14.61
N VAL A 134 12.89 -11.44 -14.02
CA VAL A 134 12.45 -11.72 -12.65
C VAL A 134 13.39 -11.03 -11.67
N ILE A 135 12.89 -9.98 -11.02
CA ILE A 135 13.61 -9.24 -9.98
C ILE A 135 13.52 -9.98 -8.63
N PHE A 136 12.35 -10.55 -8.34
CA PHE A 136 12.11 -11.24 -7.08
C PHE A 136 11.12 -12.37 -7.26
N TYR A 137 11.41 -13.51 -6.65
CA TYR A 137 10.56 -14.69 -6.62
C TYR A 137 10.68 -15.36 -5.25
N SER A 138 9.55 -15.59 -4.58
CA SER A 138 9.55 -16.35 -3.34
C SER A 138 8.22 -17.02 -3.05
N TYR A 139 8.29 -18.15 -2.35
CA TYR A 139 7.14 -18.78 -1.71
C TYR A 139 6.88 -18.14 -0.36
N VAL A 140 5.61 -17.95 -0.03
CA VAL A 140 5.18 -17.40 1.25
C VAL A 140 4.86 -18.57 2.18
N LYS A 141 5.46 -18.61 3.37
CA LYS A 141 5.07 -19.55 4.41
C LYS A 141 3.76 -19.07 5.06
N PRO A 142 2.63 -19.79 4.90
CA PRO A 142 1.37 -19.38 5.50
C PRO A 142 1.41 -19.40 7.02
N VAL A 143 0.80 -18.39 7.66
CA VAL A 143 0.59 -18.38 9.12
C VAL A 143 -0.60 -19.26 9.50
N THR A 144 -1.57 -19.40 8.61
CA THR A 144 -2.76 -20.25 8.76
C THR A 144 -2.61 -21.49 7.88
N ALA A 145 -3.11 -22.64 8.34
CA ALA A 145 -3.08 -23.87 7.57
C ALA A 145 -3.80 -23.71 6.22
N VAL A 146 -3.19 -24.26 5.17
CA VAL A 146 -3.77 -24.34 3.84
C VAL A 146 -4.76 -25.50 3.83
N THR A 147 -6.00 -25.23 3.45
CA THR A 147 -7.09 -26.21 3.40
C THR A 147 -7.57 -26.48 1.97
N ASN A 148 -7.17 -25.66 1.00
CA ASN A 148 -7.45 -25.87 -0.41
C ASN A 148 -6.30 -25.32 -1.27
N TYR A 149 -5.72 -26.15 -2.14
CA TYR A 149 -4.56 -25.76 -2.96
C TYR A 149 -4.91 -25.10 -4.29
N ARG A 150 -6.20 -25.06 -4.69
CA ARG A 150 -6.77 -24.48 -5.93
C ARG A 150 -5.85 -24.50 -7.16
#